data_AF-A0A7J5XEV1-F1
#
_entry.id   AF-A0A7J5XEV1-F1
#
_cell.length_a   1.000
_cell.length_b   1.000
_cell.length_c   1.000
_cell.angle_alpha   90.00
_cell.angle_beta   90.00
_cell.angle_gamma   90.00
#
_symmetry.space_group_name_H-M   'P 1'
#
loop_
_entity.id
_entity.type
_entity.pdbx_description
1 polymer ?
#
loop_
_entity_poly.entity_id
_entity_poly.type
_entity_poly.pdbx_seq_one_letter_code
_entity_poly.pdbx_strand_id
1 'polypeptide(L)'
;MSLSEAKKQMLMPSESADLLLDAQAATGHIIDPLTNQKLTVEEACAQRVVDIRDRDRLLKAEAAAVGYRDPGTAKPLSVFEAMKKGLIDRKTGLRLLQAQESAGGILDPNFSVFLPKDTAIKRNLLDEDLYRALNQSPSCYIDPDTEHEASYGSLKKRSKTESHTGLILLPITERKDPSKLTFDGVRKTVTAQQLLDCGVLDKPTFDQLIKGEKTVPEVSLDKKVFLKGTGSIAGVAAGPMGKMSLSEAKKQMLMPSESADLLLDAQAATGHIIDPLTNQKLTVEEACAQRVVDIRDRDRLLKAEAAAVGYRDPGTAKPLSVFEAMKKGLIDRKTGLRLLQAQESAGGILDPNFSVFLPKDTAIKRNLLDEDLYRALNQSPSCYIDPDTEHEASYGSLKKRSKTESHTGLILLPITERKDPSKLTFDGVRKTVTAQQLLDCGVLDKPTFDQLIKGEKNCPRGVFG
;
A
#
# COMPACT_ATOMS: atom_id res chain seq x y z
N MET A 1 -5.26 -31.45 -8.40
CA MET A 1 -6.02 -30.90 -7.25
C MET A 1 -7.47 -30.71 -7.65
N SER A 2 -8.38 -30.82 -6.69
CA SER A 2 -9.82 -30.60 -6.92
C SER A 2 -10.15 -29.09 -7.00
N LEU A 3 -11.33 -28.76 -7.54
CA LEU A 3 -11.83 -27.37 -7.54
C LEU A 3 -12.01 -26.82 -6.11
N SER A 4 -12.39 -27.68 -5.16
CA SER A 4 -12.52 -27.29 -3.76
C SER A 4 -11.16 -26.99 -3.11
N GLU A 5 -10.13 -27.76 -3.46
CA GLU A 5 -8.75 -27.49 -3.02
C GLU A 5 -8.24 -26.17 -3.61
N ALA A 6 -8.46 -25.92 -4.91
CA ALA A 6 -8.07 -24.67 -5.56
C ALA A 6 -8.77 -23.45 -4.93
N LYS A 7 -10.07 -23.56 -4.61
CA LYS A 7 -10.84 -22.55 -3.85
C LYS A 7 -10.24 -22.30 -2.48
N LYS A 8 -9.93 -23.36 -1.72
CA LYS A 8 -9.38 -23.27 -0.35
C LYS A 8 -7.98 -22.66 -0.32
N GLN A 9 -7.15 -22.94 -1.32
CA GLN A 9 -5.80 -22.39 -1.46
C GLN A 9 -5.78 -20.99 -2.12
N MET A 10 -6.94 -20.39 -2.40
CA MET A 10 -7.07 -19.08 -3.05
C MET A 10 -6.39 -19.00 -4.43
N LEU A 11 -6.25 -20.15 -5.11
CA LEU A 11 -5.68 -20.22 -6.47
C LEU A 11 -6.68 -19.77 -7.53
N MET A 12 -7.96 -19.69 -7.19
CA MET A 12 -9.02 -19.17 -8.05
C MET A 12 -10.13 -18.47 -7.23
N PRO A 13 -10.94 -17.59 -7.84
CA PRO A 13 -12.07 -16.96 -7.18
C PRO A 13 -13.08 -18.00 -6.67
N SER A 14 -13.60 -17.78 -5.46
CA SER A 14 -14.55 -18.69 -4.83
C SER A 14 -15.81 -18.90 -5.67
N GLU A 15 -16.34 -17.82 -6.26
CA GLU A 15 -17.52 -17.89 -7.14
C GLU A 15 -17.24 -18.74 -8.38
N SER A 16 -16.08 -18.57 -9.03
CA SER A 16 -15.71 -19.38 -10.20
C SER A 16 -15.63 -20.88 -9.87
N ALA A 17 -15.01 -21.23 -8.74
CA ALA A 17 -14.95 -22.61 -8.28
C ALA A 17 -16.33 -23.19 -7.98
N ASP A 18 -17.21 -22.37 -7.39
CA ASP A 18 -18.57 -22.78 -7.06
C ASP A 18 -19.40 -23.09 -8.31
N LEU A 19 -19.34 -22.23 -9.32
CA LEU A 19 -20.03 -22.47 -10.59
C LEU A 19 -19.53 -23.73 -11.30
N LEU A 20 -18.22 -24.01 -11.27
CA LEU A 20 -17.65 -25.21 -11.88
C LEU A 20 -18.00 -26.50 -11.11
N LEU A 21 -18.10 -26.44 -9.78
CA LEU A 21 -18.58 -27.56 -8.96
C LEU A 21 -20.08 -27.82 -9.19
N ASP A 22 -20.90 -26.78 -9.34
CA ASP A 22 -22.31 -26.92 -9.74
C ASP A 22 -22.42 -27.65 -11.08
N ALA A 23 -21.56 -27.34 -12.04
CA ALA A 23 -21.54 -28.01 -13.35
C ALA A 23 -21.17 -29.49 -13.26
N GLN A 24 -20.21 -29.86 -12.40
CA GLN A 24 -19.89 -31.27 -12.13
C GLN A 24 -21.10 -32.00 -11.55
N ALA A 25 -21.71 -31.46 -10.50
CA ALA A 25 -22.91 -32.04 -9.88
C ALA A 25 -24.07 -32.18 -10.90
N ALA A 26 -24.31 -31.15 -11.71
CA ALA A 26 -25.39 -31.13 -12.70
C ALA A 26 -25.20 -32.06 -13.90
N THR A 27 -23.96 -32.51 -14.12
CA THR A 27 -23.60 -33.50 -15.15
C THR A 27 -23.48 -34.92 -14.59
N GLY A 28 -23.78 -35.09 -13.30
CA GLY A 28 -24.05 -36.38 -12.65
C GLY A 28 -23.13 -36.73 -11.50
N HIS A 29 -21.92 -36.17 -11.43
CA HIS A 29 -20.94 -36.58 -10.43
C HIS A 29 -19.98 -35.44 -10.08
N ILE A 30 -19.60 -35.36 -8.81
CA ILE A 30 -18.38 -34.66 -8.39
C ILE A 30 -17.17 -35.55 -8.73
N ILE A 31 -16.16 -34.96 -9.33
CA ILE A 31 -14.95 -35.69 -9.73
C ILE A 31 -13.87 -35.48 -8.67
N ASP A 32 -13.33 -36.58 -8.14
CA ASP A 32 -12.04 -36.55 -7.44
C ASP A 32 -10.91 -36.77 -8.45
N PRO A 33 -10.14 -35.73 -8.80
CA PRO A 33 -9.09 -35.86 -9.80
C PRO A 33 -7.86 -36.64 -9.29
N LEU A 34 -7.70 -36.85 -7.98
CA LEU A 34 -6.56 -37.60 -7.43
C LEU A 34 -6.77 -39.10 -7.53
N THR A 35 -8.02 -39.55 -7.34
CA THR A 35 -8.39 -40.97 -7.37
C THR A 35 -9.13 -41.37 -8.65
N ASN A 36 -9.44 -40.39 -9.52
CA ASN A 36 -10.27 -40.53 -10.71
C ASN A 36 -11.66 -41.13 -10.41
N GLN A 37 -12.18 -40.92 -9.20
CA GLN A 37 -13.51 -41.38 -8.80
C GLN A 37 -14.59 -40.38 -9.21
N LYS A 38 -15.76 -40.94 -9.55
CA LYS A 38 -17.00 -40.19 -9.78
C LYS A 38 -17.90 -40.42 -8.57
N LEU A 39 -18.17 -39.36 -7.84
CA LEU A 39 -18.84 -39.41 -6.55
C LEU A 39 -20.16 -38.67 -6.62
N THR A 40 -21.16 -39.15 -5.88
CA THR A 40 -22.31 -38.33 -5.49
C THR A 40 -21.86 -37.18 -4.60
N VAL A 41 -22.69 -36.14 -4.45
CA VAL A 41 -22.37 -35.01 -3.57
C VAL A 41 -22.15 -35.48 -2.12
N GLU A 42 -22.93 -36.46 -1.65
CA GLU A 42 -22.79 -36.99 -0.28
C GLU A 42 -21.47 -37.73 -0.08
N GLU A 43 -21.09 -38.60 -1.04
CA GLU A 43 -19.81 -39.30 -1.01
C GLU A 43 -18.64 -38.33 -1.10
N ALA A 44 -18.71 -37.31 -1.96
CA ALA A 44 -17.68 -36.30 -2.11
C ALA A 44 -17.47 -35.48 -0.82
N CYS A 45 -18.54 -35.15 -0.10
CA CYS A 45 -18.44 -34.53 1.23
C CYS A 45 -17.83 -35.48 2.26
N ALA A 46 -18.25 -36.75 2.30
CA ALA A 46 -17.75 -37.75 3.24
C ALA A 46 -16.24 -38.02 3.03
N GLN A 47 -15.80 -38.05 1.78
CA GLN A 47 -14.39 -38.21 1.41
C GLN A 47 -13.59 -36.89 1.44
N ARG A 48 -14.23 -35.75 1.78
CA ARG A 48 -13.62 -34.41 1.87
C ARG A 48 -13.05 -33.89 0.55
N VAL A 49 -13.54 -34.39 -0.59
CA VAL A 49 -13.23 -33.89 -1.93
C VAL A 49 -13.84 -32.49 -2.14
N VAL A 50 -15.00 -32.25 -1.51
CA VAL A 50 -15.67 -30.94 -1.43
C VAL A 50 -15.91 -30.54 0.03
N ASP A 51 -15.92 -29.23 0.30
CA ASP A 51 -16.23 -28.68 1.62
C ASP A 51 -17.69 -28.96 2.00
N ILE A 52 -17.92 -29.41 3.24
CA ILE A 52 -19.26 -29.72 3.74
C ILE A 52 -20.19 -28.49 3.75
N ARG A 53 -19.63 -27.28 3.79
CA ARG A 53 -20.39 -26.01 3.69
C ARG A 53 -21.01 -25.81 2.32
N ASP A 54 -20.47 -26.45 1.28
CA ASP A 54 -21.01 -26.38 -0.08
C ASP A 54 -22.10 -27.46 -0.33
N ARG A 55 -22.33 -28.39 0.61
CA ARG A 55 -23.22 -29.55 0.43
C ARG A 55 -24.61 -29.19 -0.08
N ASP A 56 -25.33 -28.30 0.61
CA ASP A 56 -26.72 -27.98 0.26
C ASP A 56 -26.84 -27.31 -1.11
N ARG A 57 -25.84 -26.51 -1.49
CA ARG A 57 -25.76 -25.90 -2.82
C ARG A 57 -25.52 -26.97 -3.88
N LEU A 58 -24.56 -27.87 -3.65
CA LEU A 58 -24.22 -28.93 -4.58
C LEU A 58 -25.36 -29.94 -4.73
N LEU A 59 -26.12 -30.26 -3.68
CA LEU A 59 -27.31 -31.11 -3.77
C LEU A 59 -28.41 -30.47 -4.66
N LYS A 60 -28.57 -29.15 -4.60
CA LYS A 60 -29.49 -28.43 -5.51
C LYS A 60 -29.03 -28.46 -6.97
N ALA A 61 -27.72 -28.48 -7.20
CA ALA A 61 -27.14 -28.63 -8.54
C ALA A 61 -27.21 -30.09 -9.02
N GLU A 62 -26.96 -31.07 -8.16
CA GLU A 62 -27.07 -32.51 -8.44
C GLU A 62 -28.50 -32.91 -8.80
N ALA A 63 -29.51 -32.21 -8.27
CA ALA A 63 -30.90 -32.35 -8.68
C ALA A 63 -31.13 -32.09 -10.19
N ALA A 64 -30.24 -31.37 -10.88
CA ALA A 64 -30.27 -31.28 -12.34
C ALA A 64 -29.95 -32.62 -13.03
N ALA A 65 -29.21 -33.48 -12.35
CA ALA A 65 -28.83 -34.80 -12.84
C ALA A 65 -29.81 -35.91 -12.39
N VAL A 66 -30.12 -35.96 -11.10
CA VAL A 66 -31.01 -36.99 -10.52
C VAL A 66 -32.50 -36.60 -10.58
N GLY A 67 -32.78 -35.34 -10.92
CA GLY A 67 -34.10 -34.76 -11.06
C GLY A 67 -34.62 -34.04 -9.81
N TYR A 68 -35.31 -32.93 -10.04
CA TYR A 68 -35.92 -32.13 -8.98
C TYR A 68 -37.19 -32.81 -8.47
N ARG A 69 -37.34 -32.87 -7.15
CA ARG A 69 -38.55 -33.40 -6.51
C ARG A 69 -39.63 -32.34 -6.49
N ASP A 70 -40.84 -32.74 -6.89
CA ASP A 70 -42.06 -31.95 -6.71
C ASP A 70 -43.09 -32.81 -5.96
N PRO A 71 -43.62 -32.34 -4.82
CA PRO A 71 -44.68 -33.03 -4.09
C PRO A 71 -45.90 -33.40 -4.93
N GLY A 72 -46.16 -32.65 -6.02
CA GLY A 72 -47.27 -32.89 -6.92
C GLY A 72 -47.07 -34.02 -7.94
N THR A 73 -45.86 -34.56 -8.09
CA THR A 73 -45.56 -35.58 -9.12
C THR A 73 -44.60 -36.65 -8.62
N ALA A 74 -44.93 -37.92 -8.85
CA ALA A 74 -44.03 -39.03 -8.52
C ALA A 74 -42.77 -39.09 -9.40
N LYS A 75 -42.78 -38.43 -10.56
CA LYS A 75 -41.65 -38.42 -11.49
C LYS A 75 -40.67 -37.28 -11.17
N PRO A 76 -39.35 -37.53 -11.20
CA PRO A 76 -38.34 -36.47 -11.13
C PRO A 76 -38.49 -35.49 -12.29
N LEU A 77 -38.37 -34.20 -11.98
CA LEU A 77 -38.42 -33.13 -12.98
C LEU A 77 -37.03 -32.83 -13.53
N SER A 78 -36.94 -32.61 -14.83
CA SER A 78 -35.76 -32.05 -15.48
C SER A 78 -35.50 -30.59 -15.08
N VAL A 79 -34.32 -30.07 -15.43
CA VAL A 79 -33.96 -28.65 -15.20
C VAL A 79 -34.99 -27.71 -15.81
N PHE A 80 -35.44 -27.99 -17.04
CA PHE A 80 -36.42 -27.16 -17.72
C PHE A 80 -37.80 -27.18 -17.06
N GLU A 81 -38.27 -28.35 -16.63
CA GLU A 81 -39.54 -28.47 -15.90
C GLU A 81 -39.47 -27.78 -14.53
N ALA A 82 -38.33 -27.89 -13.84
CA ALA A 82 -38.08 -27.21 -12.58
C ALA A 82 -38.10 -25.68 -12.76
N MET A 83 -37.55 -25.15 -13.86
CA MET A 83 -37.66 -23.73 -14.21
C MET A 83 -39.11 -23.31 -14.44
N LYS A 84 -39.89 -24.10 -15.17
CA LYS A 84 -41.32 -23.82 -15.42
C LYS A 84 -42.15 -23.79 -14.14
N LYS A 85 -41.79 -24.61 -13.15
CA LYS A 85 -42.44 -24.63 -11.83
C LYS A 85 -41.86 -23.62 -10.83
N GLY A 86 -40.85 -22.84 -11.24
CA GLY A 86 -40.21 -21.84 -10.38
C GLY A 86 -39.36 -22.42 -9.25
N LEU A 87 -38.98 -23.71 -9.33
CA LEU A 87 -38.10 -24.35 -8.35
C LEU A 87 -36.66 -23.86 -8.45
N ILE A 88 -36.26 -23.44 -9.66
CA ILE A 88 -34.99 -22.79 -9.95
C ILE A 88 -35.22 -21.61 -10.88
N ASP A 89 -34.39 -20.57 -10.77
CA ASP A 89 -34.46 -19.41 -11.64
C ASP A 89 -33.85 -19.69 -13.02
N ARG A 90 -34.19 -18.83 -14.00
CA ARG A 90 -33.73 -18.99 -15.38
C ARG A 90 -32.22 -18.89 -15.55
N LYS A 91 -31.52 -18.09 -14.75
CA LYS A 91 -30.06 -17.92 -14.84
C LYS A 91 -29.37 -19.20 -14.37
N THR A 92 -29.79 -19.75 -13.23
CA THR A 92 -29.29 -21.03 -12.72
C THR A 92 -29.61 -22.17 -13.69
N GLY A 93 -30.85 -22.29 -14.14
CA GLY A 93 -31.24 -23.36 -15.07
C GLY A 93 -30.48 -23.33 -16.40
N LEU A 94 -30.30 -22.15 -16.99
CA LEU A 94 -29.50 -22.00 -18.22
C LEU A 94 -28.03 -22.39 -18.02
N ARG A 95 -27.44 -22.05 -16.87
CA ARG A 95 -26.06 -22.43 -16.51
C ARG A 95 -25.89 -23.95 -16.45
N LEU A 96 -26.82 -24.65 -15.80
CA LEU A 96 -26.79 -26.10 -15.64
C LEU A 96 -27.01 -26.80 -16.98
N LEU A 97 -27.97 -26.33 -17.80
CA LEU A 97 -28.20 -26.85 -19.15
C LEU A 97 -26.98 -26.68 -20.06
N GLN A 98 -26.24 -25.57 -19.94
CA GLN A 98 -25.02 -25.36 -20.70
C GLN A 98 -23.91 -26.36 -20.35
N ALA A 99 -23.79 -26.74 -19.07
CA ALA A 99 -22.86 -27.79 -18.63
C ALA A 99 -23.26 -29.16 -19.18
N GLN A 100 -24.55 -29.50 -19.10
CA GLN A 100 -25.10 -30.74 -19.65
C GLN A 100 -24.84 -30.85 -21.15
N GLU A 101 -25.19 -29.81 -21.91
CA GLU A 101 -24.98 -29.75 -23.35
C GLU A 101 -23.51 -30.02 -23.70
N SER A 102 -22.61 -29.40 -22.94
CA SER A 102 -21.16 -29.57 -23.12
C SER A 102 -20.65 -30.95 -22.70
N ALA A 103 -21.37 -31.68 -21.86
CA ALA A 103 -21.04 -33.05 -21.45
C ALA A 103 -21.52 -34.10 -22.47
N GLY A 104 -22.57 -33.80 -23.24
CA GLY A 104 -23.05 -34.68 -24.30
C GLY A 104 -24.48 -34.44 -24.79
N GLY A 105 -25.25 -33.53 -24.16
CA GLY A 105 -26.64 -33.26 -24.54
C GLY A 105 -27.45 -32.71 -23.37
N ILE A 106 -28.78 -32.75 -23.44
CA ILE A 106 -29.63 -32.41 -22.29
C ILE A 106 -29.94 -33.69 -21.52
N LEU A 107 -29.78 -33.68 -20.19
CA LEU A 107 -30.00 -34.87 -19.39
C LEU A 107 -31.50 -35.11 -19.14
N ASP A 108 -31.96 -36.34 -19.38
CA ASP A 108 -33.26 -36.81 -18.91
C ASP A 108 -33.09 -37.54 -17.57
N PRO A 109 -33.56 -36.98 -16.44
CA PRO A 109 -33.37 -37.58 -15.12
C PRO A 109 -34.16 -38.89 -14.94
N ASN A 110 -35.24 -39.11 -15.70
CA ASN A 110 -36.05 -40.34 -15.57
C ASN A 110 -35.33 -41.54 -16.16
N PHE A 111 -34.53 -41.33 -17.21
CA PHE A 111 -33.75 -42.38 -17.87
C PHE A 111 -32.26 -42.34 -17.53
N SER A 112 -31.79 -41.28 -16.86
CA SER A 112 -30.37 -41.05 -16.56
C SER A 112 -29.47 -41.07 -17.80
N VAL A 113 -29.92 -40.45 -18.89
CA VAL A 113 -29.17 -40.38 -20.17
C VAL A 113 -29.14 -38.97 -20.73
N PHE A 114 -28.03 -38.62 -21.40
CA PHE A 114 -27.93 -37.40 -22.19
C PHE A 114 -28.58 -37.59 -23.56
N LEU A 115 -29.43 -36.65 -23.94
CA LEU A 115 -30.13 -36.65 -25.23
C LEU A 115 -29.63 -35.49 -26.10
N PRO A 116 -29.47 -35.69 -27.42
CA PRO A 116 -29.25 -34.58 -28.35
C PRO A 116 -30.36 -33.54 -28.22
N LYS A 117 -30.04 -32.26 -28.39
CA LYS A 117 -30.98 -31.15 -28.17
C LYS A 117 -32.30 -31.29 -28.94
N ASP A 118 -32.25 -31.73 -30.20
CA ASP A 118 -33.46 -31.96 -31.02
C ASP A 118 -34.36 -33.06 -30.43
N THR A 119 -33.77 -34.06 -29.79
CA THR A 119 -34.51 -35.12 -29.10
C THR A 119 -35.06 -34.62 -27.77
N ALA A 120 -34.31 -33.78 -27.06
CA ALA A 120 -34.74 -33.15 -25.81
C ALA A 120 -35.98 -32.24 -26.03
N ILE A 121 -36.02 -31.48 -27.14
CA ILE A 121 -37.20 -30.67 -27.52
C ILE A 121 -38.43 -31.57 -27.74
N LYS A 122 -38.30 -32.64 -28.52
CA LYS A 122 -39.39 -33.60 -28.77
C LYS A 122 -39.92 -34.25 -27.48
N ARG A 123 -39.09 -34.34 -26.44
CA ARG A 123 -39.44 -34.86 -25.11
C ARG A 123 -39.85 -33.78 -24.11
N ASN A 124 -39.99 -32.52 -24.52
CA ASN A 124 -40.30 -31.38 -23.66
C ASN A 124 -39.30 -31.17 -22.51
N LEU A 125 -38.04 -31.58 -22.68
CA LEU A 125 -36.95 -31.34 -21.72
C LEU A 125 -36.20 -30.02 -22.00
N LEU A 126 -36.52 -29.37 -23.13
CA LEU A 126 -35.96 -28.11 -23.58
C LEU A 126 -37.01 -27.42 -24.48
N ASP A 127 -37.14 -26.10 -24.43
CA ASP A 127 -37.93 -25.34 -25.41
C ASP A 127 -37.05 -24.64 -26.46
N GLU A 128 -37.71 -24.08 -27.47
CA GLU A 128 -37.05 -23.34 -28.55
C GLU A 128 -36.28 -22.11 -28.05
N ASP A 129 -36.76 -21.44 -27.00
CA ASP A 129 -36.11 -20.26 -26.44
C ASP A 129 -34.78 -20.62 -25.75
N LEU A 130 -34.76 -21.69 -24.94
CA LEU A 130 -33.54 -22.19 -24.33
C LEU A 130 -32.61 -22.83 -25.36
N TYR A 131 -33.15 -23.51 -26.37
CA TYR A 131 -32.36 -24.05 -27.48
C TYR A 131 -31.57 -22.94 -28.19
N ARG A 132 -32.24 -21.84 -28.54
CA ARG A 132 -31.61 -20.66 -29.14
C ARG A 132 -30.61 -20.01 -28.19
N ALA A 133 -30.97 -19.87 -26.91
CA ALA A 133 -30.08 -19.30 -25.91
C ALA A 133 -28.78 -20.12 -25.78
N LEU A 134 -28.87 -21.44 -25.67
CA LEU A 134 -27.69 -22.33 -25.56
C LEU A 134 -26.79 -22.25 -26.79
N ASN A 135 -27.36 -22.19 -28.00
CA ASN A 135 -26.61 -22.00 -29.25
C ASN A 135 -25.80 -20.70 -29.30
N GLN A 136 -26.20 -19.67 -28.55
CA GLN A 136 -25.46 -18.41 -28.45
C GLN A 136 -24.27 -18.49 -27.48
N SER A 137 -24.03 -19.64 -26.84
CA SER A 137 -22.94 -19.85 -25.88
C SER A 137 -22.93 -18.77 -24.77
N PRO A 138 -24.02 -18.66 -23.98
CA PRO A 138 -24.19 -17.58 -23.01
C PRO A 138 -23.10 -17.61 -21.95
N SER A 139 -22.68 -16.44 -21.48
CA SER A 139 -21.63 -16.31 -20.46
C SER A 139 -22.18 -16.59 -19.06
N CYS A 140 -22.38 -17.86 -18.74
CA CYS A 140 -22.98 -18.31 -17.47
C CYS A 140 -21.95 -18.63 -16.36
N TYR A 141 -20.65 -18.55 -16.67
CA TYR A 141 -19.54 -18.89 -15.79
C TYR A 141 -18.59 -17.71 -15.64
N ILE A 142 -17.61 -17.83 -14.73
CA ILE A 142 -16.54 -16.85 -14.52
C ILE A 142 -15.21 -17.55 -14.80
N ASP A 143 -14.39 -16.97 -15.66
CA ASP A 143 -13.05 -17.48 -15.93
C ASP A 143 -12.15 -17.32 -14.69
N PRO A 144 -11.51 -18.39 -14.18
CA PRO A 144 -10.65 -18.33 -13.00
C PRO A 144 -9.45 -17.37 -13.12
N ASP A 145 -8.91 -17.18 -14.33
CA ASP A 145 -7.71 -16.38 -14.58
C ASP A 145 -8.05 -14.92 -14.86
N THR A 146 -9.09 -14.68 -15.69
CA THR A 146 -9.46 -13.34 -16.12
C THR A 146 -10.51 -12.69 -15.23
N GLU A 147 -11.26 -13.47 -14.44
CA GLU A 147 -12.42 -13.03 -13.64
C GLU A 147 -13.54 -12.39 -14.47
N HIS A 148 -13.53 -12.62 -15.80
CA HIS A 148 -14.58 -12.15 -16.69
C HIS A 148 -15.61 -13.25 -16.96
N GLU A 149 -16.81 -12.82 -17.34
CA GLU A 149 -17.88 -13.75 -17.72
C GLU A 149 -17.44 -14.62 -18.92
N ALA A 150 -17.69 -15.91 -18.82
CA ALA A 150 -17.31 -16.91 -19.82
C ALA A 150 -18.43 -17.94 -20.01
N SER A 151 -18.46 -18.56 -21.19
CA SER A 151 -19.29 -19.75 -21.42
C SER A 151 -18.57 -21.00 -20.93
N TYR A 152 -19.30 -22.04 -20.52
CA TYR A 152 -18.69 -23.32 -20.17
C TYR A 152 -17.87 -23.90 -21.33
N GLY A 153 -18.37 -23.75 -22.56
CA GLY A 153 -17.69 -24.19 -23.77
C GLY A 153 -16.33 -23.50 -23.97
N SER A 154 -16.22 -22.21 -23.66
CA SER A 154 -14.95 -21.48 -23.71
C SER A 154 -13.94 -22.02 -22.69
N LEU A 155 -14.37 -22.27 -21.45
CA LEU A 155 -13.52 -22.85 -20.40
C LEU A 155 -13.08 -24.28 -20.77
N LYS A 156 -13.99 -25.09 -21.29
CA LYS A 156 -13.70 -26.46 -21.75
C LYS A 156 -12.70 -26.47 -22.91
N LYS A 157 -12.79 -25.54 -23.86
CA LYS A 157 -11.83 -25.41 -24.99
C LYS A 157 -10.40 -25.08 -24.53
N ARG A 158 -10.24 -24.32 -23.44
CA ARG A 158 -8.92 -24.01 -22.85
C ARG A 158 -8.38 -25.16 -21.99
N SER A 159 -9.26 -26.05 -21.53
CA SER A 159 -8.91 -27.18 -20.69
C SER A 159 -8.11 -28.24 -21.46
N LYS A 160 -7.28 -29.00 -20.75
CA LYS A 160 -6.45 -30.06 -21.33
C LYS A 160 -6.97 -31.42 -20.88
N THR A 161 -7.05 -32.36 -21.81
CA THR A 161 -7.35 -33.75 -21.47
C THR A 161 -6.09 -34.44 -20.98
N GLU A 162 -6.15 -34.99 -19.78
CA GLU A 162 -5.08 -35.76 -19.17
C GLU A 162 -5.04 -37.17 -19.76
N SER A 163 -3.88 -37.60 -20.25
CA SER A 163 -3.74 -38.81 -21.09
C SER A 163 -4.04 -40.13 -20.37
N HIS A 164 -3.80 -40.21 -19.05
CA HIS A 164 -3.92 -41.45 -18.29
C HIS A 164 -5.30 -41.63 -17.64
N THR A 165 -5.96 -40.53 -17.24
CA THR A 165 -7.29 -40.56 -16.61
C THR A 165 -8.42 -40.23 -17.57
N GLY A 166 -8.12 -39.53 -18.67
CA GLY A 166 -9.12 -38.95 -19.57
C GLY A 166 -9.82 -37.71 -19.00
N LEU A 167 -9.39 -37.21 -17.83
CA LEU A 167 -9.99 -36.04 -17.18
C LEU A 167 -9.70 -34.76 -17.95
N ILE A 168 -10.68 -33.85 -17.94
CA ILE A 168 -10.53 -32.52 -18.51
C ILE A 168 -10.12 -31.58 -17.39
N LEU A 169 -8.86 -31.14 -17.41
CA LEU A 169 -8.27 -30.28 -16.39
C LEU A 169 -8.18 -28.84 -16.90
N LEU A 170 -8.79 -27.91 -16.17
CA LEU A 170 -8.72 -26.48 -16.47
C LEU A 170 -7.37 -25.93 -15.95
N PRO A 171 -6.47 -25.45 -16.82
CA PRO A 171 -5.26 -24.78 -16.35
C PRO A 171 -5.66 -23.48 -15.63
N ILE A 172 -5.07 -23.25 -14.46
CA ILE A 172 -5.17 -22.00 -13.71
C ILE A 172 -3.76 -21.46 -13.50
N THR A 173 -3.63 -20.14 -13.56
CA THR A 173 -2.36 -19.45 -13.28
C THR A 173 -2.19 -19.36 -11.77
N GLU A 174 -1.02 -19.80 -11.25
CA GLU A 174 -0.73 -19.76 -9.82
C GLU A 174 -0.77 -18.31 -9.31
N ARG A 175 -1.68 -18.04 -8.36
CA ARG A 175 -1.78 -16.73 -7.71
C ARG A 175 -0.81 -16.65 -6.53
N LYS A 176 -0.03 -15.59 -6.48
CA LYS A 176 0.83 -15.28 -5.33
C LYS A 176 -0.02 -14.81 -4.16
N ASP A 177 0.31 -15.32 -2.97
CA ASP A 177 -0.35 -14.90 -1.73
C ASP A 177 -0.03 -13.42 -1.43
N PRO A 178 -1.05 -12.53 -1.38
CA PRO A 178 -0.86 -11.10 -1.12
C PRO A 178 -0.18 -10.81 0.22
N SER A 179 -0.34 -11.70 1.21
CA SER A 179 0.27 -11.54 2.54
C SER A 179 1.78 -11.78 2.51
N LYS A 180 2.28 -12.51 1.51
CA LYS A 180 3.72 -12.78 1.29
C LYS A 180 4.38 -11.74 0.40
N LEU A 181 3.61 -10.89 -0.28
CA LEU A 181 4.12 -9.81 -1.11
C LEU A 181 4.33 -8.56 -0.24
N THR A 182 5.56 -8.38 0.25
CA THR A 182 5.93 -7.28 1.14
C THR A 182 6.79 -6.24 0.45
N PHE A 183 6.54 -4.97 0.77
CA PHE A 183 7.27 -3.79 0.33
C PHE A 183 7.96 -3.15 1.52
N ASP A 184 9.10 -2.52 1.30
CA ASP A 184 9.75 -1.74 2.34
C ASP A 184 9.15 -0.34 2.39
N GLY A 185 8.38 -0.04 3.43
CA GLY A 185 7.94 1.33 3.75
C GLY A 185 9.07 2.17 4.35
N VAL A 186 8.73 3.29 4.97
CA VAL A 186 9.72 4.19 5.59
C VAL A 186 10.47 3.51 6.73
N ARG A 187 9.76 2.99 7.74
CA ARG A 187 10.28 2.35 8.96
C ARG A 187 9.83 0.91 9.16
N LYS A 188 8.83 0.43 8.41
CA LYS A 188 8.26 -0.93 8.52
C LYS A 188 8.03 -1.53 7.14
N THR A 189 7.96 -2.85 7.08
CA THR A 189 7.46 -3.56 5.89
C THR A 189 5.93 -3.47 5.83
N VAL A 190 5.39 -3.48 4.61
CA VAL A 190 3.96 -3.34 4.34
C VAL A 190 3.54 -4.32 3.24
N THR A 191 2.41 -5.01 3.42
CA THR A 191 1.94 -6.00 2.44
C THR A 191 1.23 -5.35 1.25
N ALA A 192 1.16 -6.07 0.13
CA ALA A 192 0.38 -5.64 -1.04
C ALA A 192 -1.07 -5.33 -0.68
N GLN A 193 -1.68 -6.12 0.22
CA GLN A 193 -3.04 -5.90 0.69
C GLN A 193 -3.17 -4.59 1.47
N GLN A 194 -2.24 -4.32 2.39
CA GLN A 194 -2.24 -3.07 3.16
C GLN A 194 -2.06 -1.84 2.26
N LEU A 195 -1.23 -1.94 1.22
CA LEU A 195 -1.06 -0.86 0.24
C LEU A 195 -2.31 -0.63 -0.61
N LEU A 196 -3.07 -1.70 -0.93
CA LEU A 196 -4.36 -1.58 -1.60
C LEU A 196 -5.39 -0.91 -0.66
N ASP A 197 -5.45 -1.36 0.60
CA ASP A 197 -6.39 -0.84 1.61
C ASP A 197 -6.13 0.65 1.96
N CYS A 198 -4.87 1.10 1.84
CA CYS A 198 -4.50 2.50 2.05
C CYS A 198 -4.50 3.35 0.78
N GLY A 199 -4.78 2.74 -0.38
CA GLY A 199 -4.91 3.42 -1.68
C GLY A 199 -3.58 3.82 -2.33
N VAL A 200 -2.45 3.26 -1.87
CA VAL A 200 -1.13 3.42 -2.52
C VAL A 200 -1.01 2.52 -3.75
N LEU A 201 -1.59 1.32 -3.67
CA LEU A 201 -1.79 0.44 -4.83
C LEU A 201 -3.22 0.55 -5.32
N ASP A 202 -3.37 0.67 -6.63
CA ASP A 202 -4.66 0.50 -7.29
C ASP A 202 -4.96 -1.00 -7.52
N LYS A 203 -6.25 -1.31 -7.70
CA LYS A 203 -6.73 -2.68 -7.91
C LYS A 203 -6.05 -3.36 -9.13
N PRO A 204 -5.88 -2.71 -10.29
CA PRO A 204 -5.19 -3.31 -11.43
C PRO A 204 -3.73 -3.70 -11.12
N THR A 205 -2.95 -2.82 -10.50
CA THR A 205 -1.54 -3.10 -10.16
C THR A 205 -1.44 -4.19 -9.09
N PHE A 206 -2.35 -4.18 -8.12
CA PHE A 206 -2.45 -5.26 -7.14
C PHE A 206 -2.72 -6.60 -7.82
N ASP A 207 -3.71 -6.68 -8.72
CA ASP A 207 -4.05 -7.92 -9.41
C ASP A 207 -2.89 -8.42 -10.29
N GLN A 208 -2.15 -7.52 -10.95
CA GLN A 208 -0.93 -7.85 -11.70
C GLN A 208 0.17 -8.45 -10.80
N LEU A 209 0.33 -7.97 -9.56
CA LEU A 209 1.26 -8.54 -8.58
C LEU A 209 0.85 -9.96 -8.15
N ILE A 210 -0.45 -10.17 -7.91
CA ILE A 210 -1.01 -11.47 -7.52
C ILE A 210 -0.87 -12.48 -8.66
N LYS A 211 -1.07 -12.06 -9.91
CA LYS A 211 -0.87 -12.90 -11.10
C LYS A 211 0.60 -13.13 -11.45
N GLY A 212 1.53 -12.42 -10.78
CA GLY A 212 2.96 -12.50 -11.06
C GLY A 212 3.40 -11.78 -12.34
N GLU A 213 2.52 -10.98 -12.95
CA GLU A 213 2.80 -10.18 -14.15
C GLU A 213 3.71 -8.99 -13.85
N LYS A 214 3.64 -8.47 -12.61
CA LYS A 214 4.58 -7.47 -12.09
C LYS A 214 5.33 -8.01 -10.88
N THR A 215 6.56 -7.51 -10.70
CA THR A 215 7.38 -7.85 -9.53
C THR A 215 7.33 -6.77 -8.44
N VAL A 216 7.57 -7.16 -7.18
CA VAL A 216 7.66 -6.21 -6.05
C VAL A 216 8.70 -5.11 -6.32
N PRO A 217 9.92 -5.38 -6.83
CA PRO A 217 10.89 -4.34 -7.15
C PRO A 217 10.40 -3.33 -8.19
N GLU A 218 9.74 -3.79 -9.26
CA GLU A 218 9.17 -2.89 -10.29
C GLU A 218 8.13 -1.95 -9.70
N VAL A 219 7.17 -2.49 -8.94
CA VAL A 219 6.12 -1.69 -8.33
C VAL A 219 6.69 -0.78 -7.23
N SER A 220 7.73 -1.20 -6.52
CA SER A 220 8.42 -0.37 -5.52
C SER A 220 9.06 0.87 -6.14
N LEU A 221 9.58 0.76 -7.36
CA LEU A 221 10.14 1.90 -8.10
C LEU A 221 9.03 2.87 -8.53
N ASP A 222 7.91 2.37 -9.05
CA ASP A 222 6.75 3.18 -9.43
C ASP A 222 6.14 3.91 -8.23
N LYS A 223 6.01 3.22 -7.08
CA LYS A 223 5.43 3.76 -5.85
C LYS A 223 6.47 4.33 -4.88
N LYS A 224 7.69 4.63 -5.35
CA LYS A 224 8.81 5.08 -4.50
C LYS A 224 8.46 6.28 -3.62
N VAL A 225 7.72 7.25 -4.16
CA VAL A 225 7.31 8.45 -3.42
C VAL A 225 6.45 8.10 -2.21
N PHE A 226 5.51 7.19 -2.35
CA PHE A 226 4.64 6.77 -1.25
C PHE A 226 5.35 5.85 -0.26
N LEU A 227 6.23 4.97 -0.74
CA LEU A 227 6.94 4.01 0.12
C LEU A 227 8.10 4.65 0.90
N LYS A 228 8.85 5.56 0.28
CA LYS A 228 10.12 6.08 0.79
C LYS A 228 10.20 7.61 0.85
N GLY A 229 9.24 8.32 0.26
CA GLY A 229 9.26 9.77 0.13
C GLY A 229 10.17 10.28 -0.99
N THR A 230 10.18 11.59 -1.16
CA THR A 230 11.07 12.34 -2.07
C THR A 230 12.34 12.84 -1.39
N GLY A 231 12.55 12.47 -0.12
CA GLY A 231 13.70 12.88 0.69
C GLY A 231 13.47 14.18 1.48
N SER A 232 14.15 14.29 2.61
CA SER A 232 14.23 15.50 3.44
C SER A 232 15.57 16.23 3.21
N ILE A 233 15.69 17.46 3.72
CA ILE A 233 16.96 18.19 3.73
C ILE A 233 17.93 17.40 4.61
N ALA A 234 18.92 16.77 3.98
CA ALA A 234 19.84 15.80 4.58
C ALA A 234 20.98 16.46 5.38
N GLY A 235 21.30 17.71 5.05
CA GLY A 235 22.42 18.44 5.61
C GLY A 235 22.59 19.79 4.94
N VAL A 236 23.74 20.40 5.15
CA VAL A 236 24.09 21.68 4.53
C VAL A 236 25.28 21.54 3.61
N ALA A 237 25.37 22.44 2.63
CA ALA A 237 26.55 22.66 1.81
C ALA A 237 27.16 24.02 2.18
N ALA A 238 28.24 24.01 2.95
CA ALA A 238 28.88 25.19 3.54
C ALA A 238 30.06 25.69 2.67
N GLY A 239 29.79 25.97 1.40
CA GLY A 239 30.79 26.51 0.47
C GLY A 239 32.08 25.68 0.41
N PRO A 240 33.28 26.27 0.67
CA PRO A 240 34.55 25.55 0.63
C PRO A 240 34.67 24.40 1.64
N MET A 241 33.91 24.46 2.75
CA MET A 241 33.93 23.40 3.78
C MET A 241 33.19 22.12 3.32
N GLY A 242 32.50 22.18 2.19
CA GLY A 242 31.79 21.04 1.63
C GLY A 242 30.49 20.71 2.36
N LYS A 243 30.04 19.47 2.22
CA LYS A 243 28.80 18.97 2.83
C LYS A 243 29.02 18.50 4.26
N MET A 244 28.06 18.74 5.15
CA MET A 244 28.08 18.27 6.53
C MET A 244 26.66 18.07 7.09
N SER A 245 26.56 17.37 8.22
CA SER A 245 25.28 17.19 8.92
C SER A 245 24.78 18.49 9.54
N LEU A 246 23.48 18.57 9.80
CA LEU A 246 22.86 19.71 10.49
C LEU A 246 23.43 19.88 11.91
N SER A 247 23.71 18.78 12.60
CA SER A 247 24.31 18.80 13.94
C SER A 247 25.74 19.34 13.92
N GLU A 248 26.53 19.00 12.91
CA GLU A 248 27.90 19.52 12.79
C GLU A 248 27.88 21.02 12.43
N ALA A 249 27.00 21.44 11.53
CA ALA A 249 26.82 22.86 11.21
C ALA A 249 26.39 23.69 12.43
N LYS A 250 25.50 23.15 13.27
CA LYS A 250 25.12 23.72 14.58
C LYS A 250 26.33 23.84 15.51
N LYS A 251 27.11 22.77 15.65
CA LYS A 251 28.28 22.72 16.53
C LYS A 251 29.39 23.69 16.11
N GLN A 252 29.59 23.86 14.80
CA GLN A 252 30.55 24.81 14.24
C GLN A 252 30.02 26.25 14.15
N MET A 253 28.80 26.51 14.62
CA MET A 253 28.13 27.82 14.57
C MET A 253 27.99 28.39 13.15
N LEU A 254 27.92 27.52 12.13
CA LEU A 254 27.74 27.93 10.73
C LEU A 254 26.27 28.28 10.42
N MET A 255 25.35 27.92 11.30
CA MET A 255 23.93 28.27 11.23
C MET A 255 23.34 28.47 12.63
N PRO A 256 22.22 29.21 12.75
CA PRO A 256 21.51 29.34 14.02
C PRO A 256 21.11 27.97 14.60
N SER A 257 21.28 27.80 15.91
CA SER A 257 20.95 26.54 16.60
C SER A 257 19.48 26.15 16.42
N GLU A 258 18.58 27.13 16.50
CA GLU A 258 17.14 26.90 16.32
C GLU A 258 16.83 26.41 14.89
N SER A 259 17.42 27.01 13.85
CA SER A 259 17.26 26.53 12.47
C SER A 259 17.71 25.09 12.31
N ALA A 260 18.86 24.73 12.88
CA ALA A 260 19.37 23.35 12.83
C ALA A 260 18.44 22.37 13.54
N ASP A 261 17.92 22.77 14.70
CA ASP A 261 17.00 21.95 15.50
C ASP A 261 15.69 21.67 14.78
N LEU A 262 15.09 22.68 14.17
CA LEU A 262 13.87 22.52 13.38
C LEU A 262 14.09 21.60 12.16
N LEU A 263 15.23 21.71 11.49
CA LEU A 263 15.57 20.83 10.36
C LEU A 263 15.86 19.39 10.78
N LEU A 264 16.48 19.17 11.96
CA LEU A 264 16.67 17.84 12.52
C LEU A 264 15.33 17.21 12.96
N ASP A 265 14.42 17.99 13.54
CA ASP A 265 13.04 17.55 13.82
C ASP A 265 12.36 17.07 12.52
N ALA A 266 12.52 17.82 11.42
CA ALA A 266 11.96 17.46 10.12
C ALA A 266 12.55 16.15 9.57
N GLN A 267 13.85 15.91 9.72
CA GLN A 267 14.47 14.63 9.36
C GLN A 267 13.83 13.48 10.14
N ALA A 268 13.78 13.58 11.47
CA ALA A 268 13.18 12.56 12.34
C ALA A 268 11.71 12.31 11.97
N ALA A 269 10.93 13.36 11.75
CA ALA A 269 9.50 13.30 11.43
C ALA A 269 9.19 12.73 10.03
N THR A 270 10.17 12.76 9.13
CA THR A 270 10.08 12.17 7.78
C THR A 270 10.68 10.77 7.71
N GLY A 271 11.16 10.25 8.85
CA GLY A 271 11.48 8.85 9.03
C GLY A 271 12.86 8.59 9.63
N HIS A 272 13.88 9.40 9.34
CA HIS A 272 15.25 9.08 9.75
C HIS A 272 16.08 10.33 9.93
N ILE A 273 17.04 10.27 10.84
CA ILE A 273 18.19 11.17 10.85
C ILE A 273 19.13 10.76 9.72
N ILE A 274 19.61 11.72 8.95
CA ILE A 274 20.47 11.45 7.79
C ILE A 274 21.89 11.89 8.10
N ASP A 275 22.85 10.98 7.91
CA ASP A 275 24.25 11.35 7.83
C ASP A 275 24.65 11.56 6.36
N PRO A 276 24.87 12.81 5.92
CA PRO A 276 25.18 13.10 4.53
C PRO A 276 26.61 12.70 4.12
N LEU A 277 27.49 12.36 5.07
CA LEU A 277 28.86 11.92 4.78
C LEU A 277 28.89 10.43 4.41
N THR A 278 28.12 9.62 5.12
CA THR A 278 28.04 8.16 4.92
C THR A 278 26.81 7.72 4.11
N ASN A 279 25.91 8.66 3.80
CA ASN A 279 24.60 8.40 3.16
C ASN A 279 23.73 7.40 3.95
N GLN A 280 23.91 7.35 5.27
CA GLN A 280 23.13 6.48 6.14
C GLN A 280 21.85 7.17 6.60
N LYS A 281 20.79 6.35 6.73
CA LYS A 281 19.52 6.74 7.33
C LYS A 281 19.40 6.01 8.66
N LEU A 282 19.40 6.76 9.74
CA LEU A 282 19.51 6.26 11.10
C LEU A 282 18.25 6.57 11.88
N THR A 283 17.90 5.67 12.79
CA THR A 283 17.00 6.02 13.91
C THR A 283 17.66 7.07 14.80
N VAL A 284 16.88 7.75 15.63
CA VAL A 284 17.44 8.75 16.57
C VAL A 284 18.44 8.11 17.53
N GLU A 285 18.17 6.89 17.99
CA GLU A 285 19.07 6.17 18.90
C GLU A 285 20.39 5.78 18.23
N GLU A 286 20.33 5.26 17.00
CA GLU A 286 21.53 4.95 16.21
C GLU A 286 22.34 6.22 15.90
N ALA A 287 21.68 7.32 15.53
CA ALA A 287 22.36 8.58 15.25
C ALA A 287 23.08 9.14 16.48
N CYS A 288 22.50 8.99 17.68
CA CYS A 288 23.17 9.35 18.94
C CYS A 288 24.38 8.44 19.21
N ALA A 289 24.21 7.12 19.05
CA ALA A 289 25.26 6.14 19.28
C ALA A 289 26.47 6.36 18.35
N GLN A 290 26.20 6.73 17.10
CA GLN A 290 27.21 7.04 16.10
C GLN A 290 27.70 8.50 16.15
N ARG A 291 27.19 9.33 17.07
CA ARG A 291 27.52 10.75 17.24
C ARG A 291 27.24 11.62 16.00
N VAL A 292 26.30 11.21 15.15
CA VAL A 292 25.78 12.01 14.05
C VAL A 292 24.95 13.18 14.58
N VAL A 293 24.28 12.97 15.72
CA VAL A 293 23.56 14.01 16.49
C VAL A 293 24.07 14.04 17.93
N ASP A 294 23.96 15.22 18.56
CA ASP A 294 24.31 15.41 19.96
C ASP A 294 23.32 14.68 20.89
N ILE A 295 23.83 14.01 21.92
CA ILE A 295 23.01 13.29 22.90
C ILE A 295 22.01 14.21 23.63
N ARG A 296 22.33 15.52 23.74
CA ARG A 296 21.45 16.52 24.34
C ARG A 296 20.18 16.76 23.53
N ASP A 297 20.20 16.47 22.23
CA ASP A 297 19.04 16.60 21.34
C ASP A 297 18.16 15.34 21.31
N ARG A 298 18.59 14.23 21.94
CA ARG A 298 17.93 12.91 21.85
C ARG A 298 16.44 12.95 22.18
N ASP A 299 16.06 13.48 23.34
CA ASP A 299 14.65 13.42 23.80
C ASP A 299 13.72 14.25 22.92
N ARG A 300 14.21 15.38 22.39
CA ARG A 300 13.48 16.20 21.41
C ARG A 300 13.32 15.44 20.11
N LEU A 301 14.40 14.83 19.61
CA LEU A 301 14.37 14.09 18.35
C LEU A 301 13.50 12.83 18.45
N LEU A 302 13.46 12.13 19.59
CA LEU A 302 12.54 11.00 19.81
C LEU A 302 11.07 11.44 19.75
N LYS A 303 10.73 12.62 20.28
CA LYS A 303 9.37 13.21 20.15
C LYS A 303 9.03 13.56 18.70
N ALA A 304 10.01 14.00 17.92
CA ALA A 304 9.85 14.26 16.49
C ALA A 304 9.76 12.96 15.66
N GLU A 305 10.58 11.95 15.97
CA GLU A 305 10.57 10.63 15.32
C GLU A 305 9.23 9.91 15.52
N ALA A 306 8.56 10.13 16.64
CA ALA A 306 7.19 9.65 16.88
C ALA A 306 6.19 10.12 15.82
N ALA A 307 6.45 11.21 15.08
CA ALA A 307 5.62 11.58 13.93
C ALA A 307 5.70 10.58 12.77
N ALA A 308 6.80 9.82 12.66
CA ALA A 308 7.02 8.81 11.62
C ALA A 308 6.70 7.38 12.09
N VAL A 309 7.04 7.03 13.32
CA VAL A 309 6.79 5.68 13.88
C VAL A 309 5.46 5.57 14.64
N GLY A 310 4.87 6.72 14.94
CA GLY A 310 3.59 6.93 15.64
C GLY A 310 3.75 7.15 17.15
N TYR A 311 2.90 8.02 17.70
CA TYR A 311 2.87 8.36 19.12
C TYR A 311 2.22 7.24 19.91
N ARG A 312 2.86 6.83 21.01
CA ARG A 312 2.29 5.80 21.90
C ARG A 312 1.19 6.41 22.76
N ASP A 313 0.06 5.71 22.81
CA ASP A 313 -1.04 6.03 23.72
C ASP A 313 -1.44 4.77 24.50
N PRO A 314 -1.42 4.80 25.85
CA PRO A 314 -1.80 3.64 26.66
C PRO A 314 -3.23 3.16 26.40
N GLY A 315 -4.11 4.02 25.89
CA GLY A 315 -5.49 3.70 25.57
C GLY A 315 -5.71 2.97 24.24
N THR A 316 -4.69 2.86 23.37
CA THR A 316 -4.85 2.25 22.04
C THR A 316 -3.71 1.29 21.69
N ALA A 317 -4.07 0.14 21.10
CA ALA A 317 -3.07 -0.82 20.60
C ALA A 317 -2.30 -0.28 19.38
N LYS A 318 -2.94 0.58 18.58
CA LYS A 318 -2.32 1.22 17.42
C LYS A 318 -1.65 2.54 17.82
N PRO A 319 -0.47 2.85 17.27
CA PRO A 319 0.17 4.13 17.49
C PRO A 319 -0.60 5.25 16.76
N LEU A 320 -0.58 6.44 17.34
CA LEU A 320 -1.30 7.62 16.84
C LEU A 320 -0.47 8.36 15.79
N SER A 321 -1.16 8.89 14.79
CA SER A 321 -0.62 9.89 13.85
C SER A 321 -0.35 11.24 14.53
N VAL A 322 0.35 12.14 13.84
CA VAL A 322 0.59 13.52 14.30
C VAL A 322 -0.73 14.23 14.62
N PHE A 323 -1.72 14.08 13.74
CA PHE A 323 -3.04 14.69 13.92
C PHE A 323 -3.79 14.15 15.14
N GLU A 324 -3.81 12.83 15.32
CA GLU A 324 -4.45 12.23 16.50
C GLU A 324 -3.72 12.61 17.80
N ALA A 325 -2.39 12.70 17.77
CA ALA A 325 -1.58 13.17 18.89
C ALA A 325 -1.91 14.63 19.25
N MET A 326 -2.12 15.50 18.25
CA MET A 326 -2.59 16.88 18.49
C MET A 326 -3.98 16.91 19.13
N LYS A 327 -4.92 16.10 18.64
CA LYS A 327 -6.28 16.00 19.21
C LYS A 327 -6.29 15.54 20.67
N LYS A 328 -5.35 14.68 21.05
CA LYS A 328 -5.17 14.21 22.43
C LYS A 328 -4.27 15.11 23.28
N GLY A 329 -3.75 16.21 22.73
CA GLY A 329 -2.86 17.14 23.44
C GLY A 329 -1.47 16.58 23.77
N LEU A 330 -1.03 15.50 23.10
CA LEU A 330 0.32 14.94 23.27
C LEU A 330 1.39 15.84 22.66
N ILE A 331 1.01 16.60 21.62
CA ILE A 331 1.82 17.64 20.99
C ILE A 331 0.95 18.87 20.73
N ASP A 332 1.56 20.05 20.76
CA ASP A 332 0.86 21.30 20.46
C ASP A 332 0.67 21.48 18.94
N ARG A 333 -0.25 22.38 18.58
CA ARG A 333 -0.61 22.63 17.17
C ARG A 333 0.54 23.21 16.35
N LYS A 334 1.41 24.05 16.92
CA LYS A 334 2.54 24.65 16.21
C LYS A 334 3.56 23.57 15.85
N THR A 335 3.89 22.69 16.79
CA THR A 335 4.78 21.55 16.56
C THR A 335 4.16 20.58 15.54
N GLY A 336 2.91 20.17 15.73
CA GLY A 336 2.25 19.24 14.81
C GLY A 336 2.16 19.76 13.37
N LEU A 337 1.79 21.03 13.17
CA LEU A 337 1.75 21.66 11.84
C LEU A 337 3.14 21.68 11.18
N ARG A 338 4.19 21.98 11.95
CA ARG A 338 5.57 21.98 11.45
C ARG A 338 6.03 20.60 10.96
N LEU A 339 5.72 19.55 11.72
CA LEU A 339 6.08 18.17 11.38
C LEU A 339 5.28 17.70 10.14
N LEU A 340 3.98 18.01 10.09
CA LEU A 340 3.14 17.71 8.92
C LEU A 340 3.62 18.43 7.65
N GLN A 341 4.10 19.67 7.77
CA GLN A 341 4.66 20.41 6.62
C GLN A 341 5.93 19.73 6.08
N ALA A 342 6.80 19.21 6.94
CA ALA A 342 7.97 18.46 6.51
C ALA A 342 7.59 17.14 5.81
N GLN A 343 6.62 16.40 6.36
CA GLN A 343 6.09 15.18 5.74
C GLN A 343 5.49 15.48 4.36
N GLU A 344 4.61 16.48 4.26
CA GLU A 344 3.94 16.85 3.01
C GLU A 344 4.96 17.18 1.92
N SER A 345 5.97 17.98 2.25
CA SER A 345 7.07 18.29 1.34
C SER A 345 7.95 17.08 1.02
N ALA A 346 7.93 16.02 1.82
CA ALA A 346 8.67 14.77 1.62
C ALA A 346 7.86 13.68 0.92
N GLY A 347 6.63 13.92 0.48
CA GLY A 347 5.86 12.97 -0.33
C GLY A 347 4.38 12.84 0.03
N GLY A 348 3.95 13.39 1.17
CA GLY A 348 2.56 13.33 1.63
C GLY A 348 2.46 13.31 3.15
N ILE A 349 1.31 12.94 3.70
CA ILE A 349 1.17 12.73 5.15
C ILE A 349 1.56 11.29 5.48
N LEU A 350 2.43 11.10 6.47
CA LEU A 350 2.94 9.77 6.81
C LEU A 350 1.94 9.03 7.71
N ASP A 351 1.48 7.85 7.27
CA ASP A 351 0.69 6.94 8.10
C ASP A 351 1.65 6.07 8.94
N PRO A 352 1.69 6.22 10.27
CA PRO A 352 2.63 5.44 11.11
C PRO A 352 2.25 3.95 11.24
N ASN A 353 1.01 3.58 10.93
CA ASN A 353 0.55 2.20 10.98
C ASN A 353 1.04 1.40 9.78
N PHE A 354 0.99 1.99 8.59
CA PHE A 354 1.47 1.37 7.36
C PHE A 354 2.87 1.81 6.94
N SER A 355 3.42 2.82 7.61
CA SER A 355 4.75 3.35 7.35
C SER A 355 4.93 3.83 5.90
N VAL A 356 3.91 4.51 5.35
CA VAL A 356 3.90 5.05 3.98
C VAL A 356 3.36 6.47 3.95
N PHE A 357 3.84 7.27 3.00
CA PHE A 357 3.29 8.59 2.70
C PHE A 357 2.01 8.45 1.89
N LEU A 358 1.00 9.23 2.25
CA LEU A 358 -0.29 9.29 1.58
C LEU A 358 -0.55 10.70 1.04
N PRO A 359 -1.17 10.84 -0.14
CA PRO A 359 -1.69 12.13 -0.60
C PRO A 359 -2.61 12.76 0.44
N LYS A 360 -2.62 14.11 0.53
CA LYS A 360 -3.44 14.83 1.52
C LYS A 360 -4.93 14.45 1.48
N ASP A 361 -5.50 14.27 0.28
CA ASP A 361 -6.90 13.89 0.14
C ASP A 361 -7.17 12.47 0.68
N THR A 362 -6.22 11.54 0.49
CA THR A 362 -6.28 10.20 1.08
C THR A 362 -6.09 10.25 2.60
N ALA A 363 -5.21 11.13 3.09
CA ALA A 363 -4.97 11.33 4.51
C ALA A 363 -6.23 11.83 5.24
N ILE A 364 -7.01 12.74 4.62
CA ILE A 364 -8.32 13.18 5.15
C ILE A 364 -9.28 11.99 5.28
N LYS A 365 -9.44 11.21 4.20
CA LYS A 365 -10.35 10.04 4.19
C LYS A 365 -9.99 9.01 5.27
N ARG A 366 -8.72 8.98 5.68
CA ARG A 366 -8.19 8.07 6.70
C ARG A 366 -8.06 8.71 8.09
N ASN A 367 -8.60 9.91 8.29
CA ASN A 367 -8.52 10.66 9.56
C ASN A 367 -7.08 10.90 10.05
N LEU A 368 -6.11 11.03 9.14
CA LEU A 368 -4.72 11.41 9.45
C LEU A 368 -4.50 12.93 9.35
N LEU A 369 -5.47 13.64 8.80
CA LEU A 369 -5.49 15.08 8.59
C LEU A 369 -6.96 15.55 8.61
N ASP A 370 -7.25 16.75 9.12
CA ASP A 370 -8.55 17.40 8.96
C ASP A 370 -8.50 18.55 7.93
N GLU A 371 -9.68 19.08 7.60
CA GLU A 371 -9.83 20.20 6.67
C GLU A 371 -9.08 21.46 7.12
N ASP A 372 -9.01 21.72 8.42
CA ASP A 372 -8.32 22.89 8.96
C ASP A 372 -6.80 22.79 8.77
N LEU A 373 -6.21 21.63 9.05
CA LEU A 373 -4.79 21.39 8.79
C LEU A 373 -4.50 21.28 7.30
N TYR A 374 -5.41 20.71 6.50
CA TYR A 374 -5.29 20.68 5.05
C TYR A 374 -5.17 22.09 4.46
N ARG A 375 -6.07 22.99 4.85
CA ARG A 375 -6.05 24.40 4.44
C ARG A 375 -4.80 25.10 4.94
N ALA A 376 -4.42 24.88 6.20
CA ALA A 376 -3.20 25.46 6.77
C ALA A 376 -1.96 25.04 5.98
N LEU A 377 -1.80 23.76 5.65
CA LEU A 377 -0.66 23.27 4.87
C LEU A 377 -0.63 23.85 3.45
N ASN A 378 -1.79 23.99 2.79
CA ASN A 378 -1.87 24.62 1.46
C ASN A 378 -1.41 26.09 1.44
N GLN A 379 -1.51 26.79 2.57
CA GLN A 379 -1.01 28.16 2.71
C GLN A 379 0.51 28.24 2.90
N SER A 380 1.21 27.10 2.95
CA SER A 380 2.67 27.04 3.11
C SER A 380 3.18 27.86 4.31
N PRO A 381 2.73 27.56 5.54
CA PRO A 381 2.99 28.38 6.71
C PRO A 381 4.49 28.46 7.02
N SER A 382 4.95 29.59 7.54
CA SER A 382 6.35 29.78 7.89
C SER A 382 6.68 29.11 9.23
N CYS A 383 6.89 27.79 9.20
CA CYS A 383 7.14 26.99 10.41
C CYS A 383 8.63 26.76 10.71
N TYR A 384 9.53 27.24 9.86
CA TYR A 384 10.98 27.06 9.93
C TYR A 384 11.70 28.42 9.91
N ILE A 385 13.01 28.41 10.14
CA ILE A 385 13.85 29.61 10.11
C ILE A 385 14.95 29.38 9.08
N ASP A 386 15.05 30.28 8.11
CA ASP A 386 16.10 30.24 7.10
C ASP A 386 17.48 30.47 7.75
N PRO A 387 18.46 29.56 7.58
CA PRO A 387 19.78 29.70 8.19
C PRO A 387 20.58 30.92 7.76
N ASP A 388 20.36 31.45 6.55
CA ASP A 388 21.11 32.60 6.02
C ASP A 388 20.45 33.92 6.45
N THR A 389 19.14 34.01 6.25
CA THR A 389 18.39 35.27 6.46
C THR A 389 17.87 35.42 7.88
N GLU A 390 17.76 34.32 8.64
CA GLU A 390 17.12 34.26 9.97
C GLU A 390 15.65 34.68 9.98
N HIS A 391 15.03 34.74 8.79
CA HIS A 391 13.61 35.00 8.65
C HIS A 391 12.80 33.70 8.65
N GLU A 392 11.54 33.81 9.05
CA GLU A 392 10.62 32.69 9.00
C GLU A 392 10.43 32.20 7.55
N ALA A 393 10.44 30.89 7.36
CA ALA A 393 10.32 30.24 6.06
C ALA A 393 9.45 28.98 6.17
N SER A 394 8.85 28.56 5.07
CA SER A 394 8.24 27.23 4.98
C SER A 394 9.31 26.18 4.65
N TYR A 395 9.09 24.94 5.08
CA TYR A 395 10.00 23.85 4.74
C TYR A 395 10.12 23.65 3.22
N GLY A 396 9.00 23.78 2.50
CA GLY A 396 8.96 23.68 1.04
C GLY A 396 9.86 24.72 0.36
N SER A 397 9.87 25.96 0.85
CA SER A 397 10.76 27.01 0.36
C SER A 397 12.23 26.69 0.57
N LEU A 398 12.59 26.21 1.78
CA LEU A 398 13.97 25.78 2.08
C LEU A 398 14.39 24.61 1.18
N LYS A 399 13.53 23.59 1.05
CA LYS A 399 13.77 22.41 0.21
C LYS A 399 13.92 22.78 -1.27
N LYS A 400 13.15 23.77 -1.76
CA LYS A 400 13.25 24.27 -3.14
C LYS A 400 14.57 24.99 -3.42
N ARG A 401 15.14 25.66 -2.41
CA ARG A 401 16.46 26.32 -2.53
C ARG A 401 17.62 25.32 -2.43
N SER A 402 17.40 24.19 -1.77
CA SER A 402 18.39 23.12 -1.64
C SER A 402 18.76 22.49 -2.99
N LYS A 403 19.95 21.89 -3.05
CA LYS A 403 20.47 21.20 -4.23
C LYS A 403 20.50 19.70 -3.99
N THR A 404 20.05 18.94 -4.98
CA THR A 404 20.15 17.47 -4.95
C THR A 404 21.52 17.04 -5.46
N GLU A 405 22.23 16.30 -4.63
CA GLU A 405 23.53 15.71 -4.96
C GLU A 405 23.34 14.52 -5.91
N SER A 406 24.01 14.54 -7.07
CA SER A 406 23.75 13.61 -8.17
C SER A 406 24.04 12.14 -7.87
N HIS A 407 25.04 11.84 -7.04
CA HIS A 407 25.48 10.47 -6.76
C HIS A 407 24.74 9.81 -5.59
N THR A 408 24.27 10.60 -4.61
CA THR A 408 23.54 10.07 -3.44
C THR A 408 22.04 10.32 -3.50
N GLY A 409 21.60 11.33 -4.27
CA GLY A 409 20.23 11.83 -4.26
C GLY A 409 19.88 12.65 -3.01
N LEU A 410 20.87 12.99 -2.15
CA LEU A 410 20.65 13.76 -0.93
C LEU A 410 20.37 15.23 -1.26
N ILE A 411 19.48 15.84 -0.48
CA ILE A 411 19.08 17.24 -0.63
C ILE A 411 19.87 18.06 0.38
N LEU A 412 20.77 18.92 -0.10
CA LEU A 412 21.65 19.73 0.74
C LEU A 412 21.25 21.21 0.66
N LEU A 413 21.01 21.82 1.82
CA LEU A 413 20.69 23.24 1.90
C LEU A 413 22.00 24.05 1.78
N PRO A 414 22.17 24.88 0.74
CA PRO A 414 23.30 25.80 0.71
C PRO A 414 23.18 26.77 1.89
N ILE A 415 24.28 26.98 2.59
CA ILE A 415 24.41 28.04 3.60
C ILE A 415 25.65 28.87 3.27
N THR A 416 25.58 30.16 3.58
CA THR A 416 26.74 31.05 3.48
C THR A 416 27.64 30.81 4.68
N GLU A 417 28.94 30.76 4.47
CA GLU A 417 29.91 30.57 5.55
C GLU A 417 29.78 31.71 6.57
N ARG A 418 29.49 31.36 7.82
CA ARG A 418 29.51 32.29 8.96
C ARG A 418 30.85 32.15 9.68
N LYS A 419 31.48 33.27 9.99
CA LYS A 419 32.68 33.29 10.84
C LYS A 419 32.26 32.98 12.28
N ASP A 420 32.92 32.00 12.89
CA ASP A 420 32.73 31.67 14.30
C ASP A 420 32.99 32.94 15.18
N PRO A 421 31.99 33.45 15.92
CA PRO A 421 32.12 34.66 16.72
C PRO A 421 33.20 34.55 17.80
N SER A 422 33.49 33.34 18.26
CA SER A 422 34.54 33.06 19.25
C SER A 422 35.94 33.11 18.65
N LYS A 423 36.06 32.93 17.33
CA LYS A 423 37.33 33.02 16.58
C LYS A 423 37.55 34.40 15.97
N LEU A 424 36.50 35.22 15.86
CA LEU A 424 36.62 36.60 15.41
C LEU A 424 37.11 37.48 16.57
N THR A 425 38.42 37.77 16.58
CA THR A 425 39.07 38.54 17.65
C THR A 425 39.42 39.96 17.22
N PHE A 426 39.30 40.88 18.16
CA PHE A 426 39.67 42.29 18.07
C PHE A 426 40.77 42.59 19.08
N ASP A 427 41.64 43.54 18.76
CA ASP A 427 42.67 44.01 19.68
C ASP A 427 42.03 44.83 20.81
N GLY A 428 42.14 44.34 22.04
CA GLY A 428 41.80 45.10 23.24
C GLY A 428 43.06 45.71 23.88
N VAL A 429 42.88 46.44 24.98
CA VAL A 429 43.95 47.25 25.62
C VAL A 429 45.18 46.43 26.03
N ARG A 430 44.99 45.18 26.52
CA ARG A 430 46.08 44.29 26.96
C ARG A 430 45.94 42.84 26.51
N LYS A 431 44.81 42.51 25.89
CA LYS A 431 44.46 41.16 25.41
C LYS A 431 43.46 41.28 24.28
N THR A 432 43.39 40.26 23.45
CA THR A 432 42.35 40.15 22.43
C THR A 432 40.99 39.90 23.06
N VAL A 433 39.95 40.40 22.39
CA VAL A 433 38.54 40.29 22.80
C VAL A 433 37.76 39.70 21.63
N THR A 434 36.85 38.77 21.88
CA THR A 434 36.07 38.13 20.79
C THR A 434 34.87 39.01 20.39
N ALA A 435 34.35 38.80 19.18
CA ALA A 435 33.10 39.44 18.73
C ALA A 435 31.96 39.18 19.71
N GLN A 436 31.87 37.95 20.23
CA GLN A 436 30.87 37.57 21.22
C GLN A 436 31.00 38.38 22.51
N GLN A 437 32.23 38.54 23.02
CA GLN A 437 32.48 39.35 24.22
C GLN A 437 32.12 40.82 23.99
N LEU A 438 32.35 41.36 22.78
CA LEU A 438 31.97 42.73 22.44
C LEU A 438 30.46 42.93 22.33
N LEU A 439 29.73 41.93 21.83
CA LEU A 439 28.26 41.92 21.83
C LEU A 439 27.72 41.84 23.27
N ASP A 440 28.25 40.92 24.06
CA ASP A 440 27.82 40.67 25.45
C ASP A 440 28.05 41.89 26.35
N CYS A 441 29.11 42.67 26.11
CA CYS A 441 29.39 43.92 26.85
C CYS A 441 28.75 45.18 26.24
N GLY A 442 27.96 45.04 25.17
CA GLY A 442 27.21 46.13 24.54
C GLY A 442 28.04 47.09 23.70
N VAL A 443 29.31 46.77 23.42
CA VAL A 443 30.18 47.59 22.55
C VAL A 443 29.85 47.40 21.07
N LEU A 444 29.44 46.18 20.70
CA LEU A 444 29.03 45.85 19.35
C LEU A 444 27.51 45.69 19.32
N ASP A 445 26.82 46.47 18.48
CA ASP A 445 25.39 46.29 18.29
C ASP A 445 25.10 44.99 17.50
N LYS A 446 23.91 44.42 17.71
CA LYS A 446 23.51 43.16 17.08
C LYS A 446 23.53 43.22 15.55
N PRO A 447 23.03 44.28 14.87
CA PRO A 447 23.12 44.38 13.42
C PRO A 447 24.56 44.34 12.88
N THR A 448 25.50 45.04 13.53
CA THR A 448 26.90 45.08 13.12
C THR A 448 27.60 43.75 13.42
N PHE A 449 27.28 43.11 14.54
CA PHE A 449 27.75 41.77 14.87
C PHE A 449 27.33 40.75 13.81
N ASP A 450 26.07 40.78 13.38
CA ASP A 450 25.53 39.89 12.36
C ASP A 450 26.23 40.10 11.01
N GLN A 451 26.46 41.36 10.60
CA GLN A 451 27.21 41.69 9.38
C GLN A 451 28.67 41.20 9.41
N LEU A 452 29.33 41.27 10.58
CA LEU A 452 30.70 40.81 10.76
C LEU A 452 30.81 39.28 10.66
N ILE A 453 29.85 38.57 11.25
CA ILE A 453 29.79 37.10 11.22
C ILE A 453 29.46 36.59 9.82
N LYS A 454 28.56 37.27 9.10
CA LYS A 454 28.21 36.95 7.72
C LYS A 454 29.29 37.34 6.70
N GLY A 455 30.35 38.01 7.14
CA GLY A 455 31.43 38.48 6.26
C GLY A 455 31.02 39.63 5.32
N GLU A 456 29.84 40.21 5.54
CA GLU A 456 29.31 41.36 4.80
C GLU A 456 30.08 42.65 5.15
N LYS A 457 30.66 42.69 6.35
CA LYS A 457 31.52 43.77 6.83
C LYS A 457 32.87 43.19 7.20
N ASN A 458 33.94 43.72 6.61
CA ASN A 458 35.31 43.36 6.98
C ASN A 458 35.87 44.41 7.94
N CYS A 459 36.53 43.96 9.01
CA CYS A 459 37.30 44.85 9.86
C CYS A 459 38.65 45.14 9.19
N PRO A 460 39.03 46.41 8.95
CA PRO A 460 40.41 46.71 8.60
C PRO A 460 41.31 46.25 9.75
N ARG A 461 42.39 45.53 9.43
CA ARG A 461 43.42 45.18 10.42
C ARG A 461 44.01 46.47 10.95
N GLY A 462 43.75 46.77 12.22
CA GLY A 462 44.20 47.97 12.91
C GLY A 462 43.26 49.15 12.66
N VAL A 463 42.69 49.68 13.75
CA VAL A 463 42.46 51.09 14.08
C VAL A 463 41.41 51.11 15.19
N PHE A 464 41.89 50.88 16.41
CA PHE A 464 41.47 51.64 17.58
C PHE A 464 42.78 52.04 18.26
N GLY A 465 43.45 53.03 17.65
CA GLY A 465 44.62 53.71 18.19
C GLY A 465 44.20 55.02 18.81
#